data_AF-A0A2E9YWJ6-F1
#
_entry.id   AF-A0A2E9YWJ6-F1
#
_cell.length_a   1.000
_cell.length_b   1.000
_cell.length_c   1.000
_cell.angle_alpha   90.00
_cell.angle_beta   90.00
_cell.angle_gamma   90.00
#
_symmetry.space_group_name_H-M   'P 1'
#
loop_
_entity.id
_entity.type
_entity.pdbx_description
1 polymer ?
#
loop_
_entity_poly.entity_id
_entity_poly.type
_entity_poly.pdbx_seq_one_letter_code
_entity_poly.pdbx_strand_id
1 'polypeptide(L)' 'MINFIKNFSKDESGAVTVDWVVLTAAVVGLAVAAYSSIETGAKSLTSDTATYMTGKKPT' A
#
# COMPACT_ATOMS: atom_id res chain seq x y z
N MET A 1 -12.71 -24.61 13.02
CA MET A 1 -11.84 -23.41 13.05
C MET A 1 -12.50 -22.19 13.66
N ILE A 2 -13.77 -21.89 13.34
CA ILE A 2 -14.54 -20.78 13.94
C ILE A 2 -14.53 -20.76 15.47
N ASN A 3 -14.50 -21.92 16.14
CA ASN A 3 -14.47 -22.00 17.61
C ASN A 3 -13.12 -21.58 18.22
N PHE A 4 -12.00 -21.75 17.51
CA PHE A 4 -10.68 -21.31 17.98
C PHE A 4 -10.56 -19.78 17.96
N ILE A 5 -11.04 -19.16 16.88
CA ILE A 5 -11.08 -17.70 16.70
C ILE A 5 -11.98 -17.04 17.76
N LYS A 6 -13.13 -17.66 18.09
CA LYS A 6 -14.03 -17.19 19.15
C LYS A 6 -13.42 -17.27 20.56
N ASN A 7 -12.63 -18.32 20.84
CA ASN A 7 -11.93 -18.43 22.12
C ASN A 7 -10.73 -17.48 22.21
N PHE A 8 -9.98 -17.33 21.12
CA PHE A 8 -8.84 -16.43 21.04
C PHE A 8 -9.22 -14.94 21.20
N SER A 9 -10.38 -14.55 20.64
CA SER A 9 -10.96 -13.21 20.85
C SER A 9 -11.49 -12.97 22.28
N LYS A 10 -11.72 -14.03 23.05
CA LYS A 10 -12.14 -13.95 24.47
C LYS A 10 -10.95 -13.96 25.43
N ASP A 11 -9.75 -14.27 24.95
CA ASP A 11 -8.53 -14.32 25.74
C ASP A 11 -7.78 -13.00 25.60
N GLU A 12 -7.61 -12.25 26.70
CA GLU A 12 -7.07 -10.89 26.68
C GLU A 12 -5.66 -10.84 26.06
N SER A 13 -4.84 -11.85 26.32
CA SER A 13 -3.49 -11.97 25.75
C SER A 13 -3.51 -12.30 24.24
N GLY A 14 -4.52 -13.04 23.77
CA GLY A 14 -4.70 -13.34 22.36
C GLY A 14 -5.14 -12.10 21.58
N ALA A 15 -6.10 -11.35 22.12
CA ALA A 15 -6.61 -10.12 21.50
C ALA A 15 -5.49 -9.10 21.19
N VAL A 16 -4.54 -8.91 22.12
CA VAL A 16 -3.40 -7.98 21.92
C VAL A 16 -2.47 -8.44 20.78
N THR A 17 -2.27 -9.75 20.63
CA THR A 17 -1.45 -10.29 19.53
C THR A 17 -2.12 -10.19 18.16
N VAL A 18 -3.45 -10.15 18.12
CA VAL A 18 -4.20 -9.93 16.87
C VAL A 18 -4.29 -8.45 16.52
N ASP A 19 -4.41 -7.56 17.52
CA ASP A 19 -4.49 -6.11 17.28
C ASP A 19 -3.24 -5.60 16.54
N TRP A 20 -2.01 -5.92 16.99
CA TRP A 20 -0.80 -5.42 16.32
C TRP A 20 -0.65 -5.95 14.88
N VAL A 21 -1.12 -7.18 14.61
CA VAL A 21 -1.12 -7.75 13.25
C VAL A 21 -2.14 -7.03 12.36
N VAL A 22 -3.33 -6.75 12.89
CA VAL A 22 -4.36 -6.03 12.15
C VAL A 22 -3.94 -4.59 11.85
N LEU A 23 -3.29 -3.91 12.80
CA LEU A 23 -2.76 -2.56 12.60
C LEU A 23 -1.66 -2.54 11.52
N THR A 24 -0.72 -3.49 11.54
CA THR A 24 0.32 -3.56 10.50
C THR A 24 -0.26 -3.94 9.14
N ALA A 25 -1.22 -4.86 9.08
CA ALA A 25 -1.93 -5.20 7.85
C ALA A 25 -2.68 -3.99 7.26
N ALA A 26 -3.26 -3.13 8.10
CA ALA A 26 -3.89 -1.88 7.66
C ALA A 26 -2.86 -0.91 7.04
N VAL A 27 -1.68 -0.76 7.67
CA VAL A 27 -0.59 0.06 7.11
C VAL A 27 -0.13 -0.48 5.75
N VAL A 28 0.04 -1.80 5.61
CA VAL A 28 0.38 -2.42 4.32
C VAL A 28 -0.71 -2.17 3.28
N GLY A 29 -1.98 -2.27 3.65
CA GLY A 29 -3.10 -1.95 2.75
C GLY A 29 -3.07 -0.50 2.25
N LEU A 30 -2.77 0.45 3.13
CA LEU A 30 -2.59 1.86 2.75
C LEU A 30 -1.38 2.07 1.83
N ALA A 31 -0.29 1.36 2.05
CA ALA A 31 0.90 1.42 1.19
C ALA A 31 0.60 0.90 -0.23
N VAL A 32 -0.15 -0.19 -0.35
CA VAL A 32 -0.60 -0.72 -1.64
C VAL A 32 -1.49 0.29 -2.38
N ALA A 33 -2.42 0.94 -1.67
CA ALA A 33 -3.26 1.98 -2.25
C ALA A 33 -2.44 3.19 -2.74
N ALA A 34 -1.45 3.63 -1.97
CA ALA A 34 -0.56 4.73 -2.35
C ALA A 34 0.32 4.39 -3.57
N TYR A 35 0.75 3.13 -3.72
CA TYR A 35 1.61 2.70 -4.81
C TYR A 35 1.00 2.97 -6.19
N SER A 36 -0.30 2.73 -6.35
CA SER A 36 -1.03 2.98 -7.61
C SER A 36 -0.96 4.45 -8.04
N SER A 37 -1.14 5.38 -7.09
CA SER A 37 -1.03 6.82 -7.34
C SER A 37 0.40 7.23 -7.71
N ILE A 38 1.40 6.66 -7.04
CA ILE A 38 2.82 6.92 -7.31
C ILE A 38 3.20 6.43 -8.71
N GLU A 39 2.83 5.20 -9.07
CA GLU A 39 3.13 4.62 -10.38
C GLU A 39 2.53 5.47 -11.50
N THR A 40 1.27 5.87 -11.35
CA THR A 40 0.58 6.73 -12.32
C THR A 40 1.28 8.08 -12.46
N GLY A 41 1.61 8.74 -11.35
CA GLY A 41 2.33 10.01 -11.36
C GLY A 41 3.72 9.91 -12.00
N ALA A 42 4.46 8.84 -11.70
CA ALA A 42 5.79 8.59 -12.26
C ALA A 42 5.73 8.33 -13.78
N LYS A 43 4.73 7.58 -14.25
CA LYS A 43 4.49 7.35 -15.69
C LYS A 43 4.18 8.66 -16.41
N SER A 44 3.30 9.48 -15.86
CA SER A 44 2.97 10.79 -16.42
C SER A 44 4.20 11.70 -16.51
N LEU A 45 4.97 11.82 -15.42
CA LEU A 45 6.20 12.63 -15.41
C LEU A 45 7.22 12.15 -16.45
N THR A 46 7.36 10.83 -16.61
CA THR A 46 8.26 10.24 -17.61
C THR A 46 7.79 10.58 -19.03
N SER A 47 6.48 10.49 -19.29
CA SER A 47 5.88 10.85 -20.58
C SER A 47 6.06 12.33 -20.91
N ASP A 48 5.83 13.21 -19.93
CA ASP A 48 6.01 14.66 -20.08
C ASP A 48 7.48 15.00 -20.37
N THR A 49 8.40 14.34 -19.66
CA THR A 49 9.84 14.49 -19.88
C THR A 49 10.24 14.03 -21.29
N ALA A 50 9.77 12.86 -21.74
CA ALA A 50 10.04 12.35 -23.08
C ALA A 50 9.50 13.29 -24.17
N THR A 51 8.31 13.85 -23.96
CA THR A 51 7.69 14.84 -24.85
C THR A 51 8.53 16.11 -24.91
N TYR A 52 8.96 16.63 -23.75
CA TYR A 52 9.83 17.79 -23.66
C TYR A 52 11.16 17.59 -24.42
N MET A 53 11.81 16.45 -24.22
CA MET A 53 13.06 16.11 -24.89
C MET A 53 12.89 15.95 -26.40
N THR A 54 11.78 15.36 -26.86
CA THR A 54 11.46 15.25 -28.29
C THR A 54 11.23 16.61 -28.93
N GLY A 55 10.58 17.53 -28.22
CA GLY A 55 10.40 18.92 -28.65
C GLY A 55 11.71 19.71 -28.70
N LYS A 56 12.71 19.32 -27.90
CA LYS A 56 14.09 19.80 -27.97
C LYS A 56 14.89 19.01 -29.01
N LYS A 57 14.50 19.08 -30.28
CA LYS A 57 15.41 18.70 -31.38
C LYS A 57 16.67 19.58 -31.27
N PRO A 58 17.88 19.00 -31.33
CA PRO A 58 19.09 19.78 -31.37
C PRO A 58 19.06 20.62 -32.66
N THR A 59 19.05 21.94 -32.50
CA THR A 59 19.47 22.89 -33.54
C THR A 59 20.98 22.87 -33.63
#